data_AF-A0A7E6EGP1-F1
#
_entry.id   AF-A0A7E6EGP1-F1
#
_cell.length_a   1.000
_cell.length_b   1.000
_cell.length_c   1.000
_cell.angle_alpha   90.00
_cell.angle_beta   90.00
_cell.angle_gamma   90.00
#
_symmetry.space_group_name_H-M   'P 1'
#
loop_
_entity.id
_entity.type
_entity.pdbx_description
1 polymer ?
#
loop_
_entity_poly.entity_id
_entity_poly.type
_entity_poly.pdbx_seq_one_letter_code
_entity_poly.pdbx_strand_id
1 'polypeptide(L)'
;MVDTHYKFPLQNKVTRTMMDNGKNFVEVFMQFGTEVELLPDILEAAANPDVEGAKDVDLDMDPEAGDVDEVEYISVDASLDESSGLVLNLPVHIKCVSHTFNLVANIDANKALDSTMFKSAYRKAMSKVQQLCNLQSCSMVAADSILDVLKRRLVVSNGTRWNSTYDSVIVLNNLLERNRAAVHRVMTQLKLQAFTNSDVKFLTEYA
;
A
#
# COMPACT_ATOMS: atom_id res chain seq x y z
N MET A 1 -17.63 17.94 -18.70
CA MET A 1 -17.09 18.04 -17.32
C MET A 1 -16.41 19.40 -17.09
N VAL A 2 -17.13 20.52 -17.22
CA VAL A 2 -16.49 21.85 -17.37
C VAL A 2 -16.63 22.78 -16.16
N ASP A 3 -17.49 22.49 -15.16
CA ASP A 3 -17.95 23.55 -14.25
C ASP A 3 -17.58 23.42 -12.76
N THR A 4 -16.49 22.71 -12.41
CA THR A 4 -15.99 22.71 -11.01
C THR A 4 -14.95 23.80 -10.79
N HIS A 5 -13.97 23.93 -11.68
CA HIS A 5 -12.86 24.87 -11.51
C HIS A 5 -13.29 26.33 -11.66
N TYR A 6 -14.26 26.60 -12.54
CA TYR A 6 -14.86 27.92 -12.71
C TYR A 6 -15.79 28.28 -11.54
N LYS A 7 -16.67 27.35 -11.14
CA LYS A 7 -17.61 27.51 -10.03
C LYS A 7 -16.96 27.75 -8.68
N PHE A 8 -15.77 27.17 -8.42
CA PHE A 8 -15.04 27.31 -7.15
C PHE A 8 -13.83 28.27 -7.20
N PRO A 9 -13.86 29.26 -8.11
CA PRO A 9 -12.69 30.02 -8.61
C PRO A 9 -11.33 29.36 -8.37
N LEU A 10 -11.15 28.12 -8.84
CA LEU A 10 -9.91 27.34 -8.70
C LEU A 10 -8.97 27.50 -9.91
N GLN A 11 -9.48 28.09 -11.00
CA GLN A 11 -8.68 28.44 -12.18
C GLN A 11 -7.38 29.16 -11.79
N ASN A 12 -6.25 28.67 -12.29
CA ASN A 12 -4.90 29.18 -12.03
C ASN A 12 -4.43 29.16 -10.57
N LYS A 13 -5.19 28.58 -9.62
CA LYS A 13 -4.74 28.39 -8.23
C LYS A 13 -4.00 27.07 -8.02
N VAL A 14 -4.38 26.05 -8.79
CA VAL A 14 -3.72 24.74 -8.75
C VAL A 14 -2.50 24.79 -9.65
N THR A 15 -1.31 24.91 -9.05
CA THR A 15 -0.04 25.01 -9.79
C THR A 15 0.57 23.64 -10.07
N ARG A 16 0.30 22.65 -9.21
CA ARG A 16 0.85 21.30 -9.29
C ARG A 16 -0.11 20.27 -8.71
N THR A 17 -0.01 19.04 -9.20
CA THR A 17 -0.77 17.88 -8.72
C THR A 17 0.20 16.79 -8.28
N MET A 18 0.13 16.38 -7.01
CA MET A 18 0.93 15.27 -6.50
C MET A 18 0.15 13.96 -6.63
N MET A 19 0.68 13.01 -7.37
CA MET A 19 0.11 11.65 -7.50
C MET A 19 1.21 10.60 -7.32
N ASP A 20 0.83 9.34 -7.19
CA ASP A 20 1.79 8.24 -7.16
C ASP A 20 2.48 8.04 -8.53
N ASN A 21 3.36 7.03 -8.61
CA ASN A 21 4.13 6.72 -9.82
C ASN A 21 3.35 5.81 -10.79
N GLY A 22 2.02 5.71 -10.66
CA GLY A 22 1.21 4.90 -11.55
C GLY A 22 1.35 5.35 -13.00
N LYS A 23 1.65 4.40 -13.90
CA LYS A 23 1.85 4.68 -15.35
C LYS A 23 0.69 5.46 -15.96
N ASN A 24 -0.54 5.10 -15.59
CA ASN A 24 -1.75 5.79 -16.04
C ASN A 24 -1.73 7.29 -15.73
N PHE A 25 -1.19 7.70 -14.56
CA PHE A 25 -1.08 9.12 -14.22
C PHE A 25 0.08 9.79 -14.95
N VAL A 26 1.22 9.12 -15.07
CA VAL A 26 2.35 9.68 -15.81
C VAL A 26 1.96 9.96 -17.27
N GLU A 27 1.31 9.01 -17.94
CA GLU A 27 0.88 9.14 -19.34
C GLU A 27 -0.17 10.25 -19.53
N VAL A 28 -1.19 10.29 -18.66
CA VAL A 28 -2.24 11.32 -18.73
C VAL A 28 -1.67 12.72 -18.51
N PHE A 29 -0.75 12.89 -17.57
CA PHE A 29 -0.12 14.19 -17.33
C PHE A 29 0.95 14.54 -18.37
N MET A 30 1.55 13.56 -19.06
CA MET A 30 2.36 13.82 -20.25
C MET A 30 1.50 14.30 -21.43
N GLN A 31 0.31 13.73 -21.61
CA GLN A 31 -0.56 14.04 -22.74
C GLN A 31 -1.35 15.35 -22.55
N PHE A 32 -1.82 15.61 -21.33
CA PHE A 32 -2.73 16.73 -21.04
C PHE A 32 -2.13 17.74 -20.06
N GLY A 33 -0.89 17.58 -19.61
CA GLY A 33 -0.25 18.46 -18.64
C GLY A 33 0.26 19.77 -19.24
N THR A 34 0.41 20.78 -18.37
CA THR A 34 1.04 22.04 -18.73
C THR A 34 2.55 21.83 -18.90
N GLU A 35 3.10 22.19 -20.06
CA GLU A 35 4.56 22.21 -20.30
C GLU A 35 5.21 23.29 -19.44
N VAL A 36 5.79 22.91 -18.30
CA VAL A 36 6.74 23.74 -17.55
C VAL A 36 7.89 22.83 -17.14
N GLU A 37 9.11 23.29 -17.43
CA GLU A 37 10.41 22.66 -17.16
C GLU A 37 10.35 21.50 -16.15
N LEU A 38 10.35 20.29 -16.71
CA LEU A 38 10.59 19.06 -15.98
C LEU A 38 11.84 19.27 -15.12
N LEU A 39 11.70 19.11 -13.79
CA LEU A 39 12.86 18.95 -12.92
C LEU A 39 13.73 17.82 -13.48
N PRO A 40 15.06 17.97 -13.50
CA PRO A 40 15.95 17.08 -14.24
C PRO A 40 15.68 15.61 -13.90
N ASP A 41 15.47 14.82 -14.95
CA ASP A 41 15.25 13.39 -14.92
C ASP A 41 16.21 12.68 -13.97
N ILE A 42 15.69 12.16 -12.88
CA ILE A 42 16.33 11.04 -12.19
C ILE A 42 15.82 9.77 -12.88
N LEU A 43 16.57 9.41 -13.93
CA LEU A 43 16.69 8.12 -14.60
C LEU A 43 15.41 7.28 -14.74
N GLU A 44 14.90 7.24 -15.97
CA GLU A 44 14.27 6.06 -16.53
C GLU A 44 15.26 4.89 -16.52
N ALA A 45 15.25 4.08 -15.46
CA ALA A 45 15.94 2.80 -15.43
C ALA A 45 15.21 1.81 -14.51
N ALA A 46 13.97 1.49 -14.87
CA ALA A 46 13.31 0.28 -14.41
C ALA A 46 12.35 -0.20 -15.50
N ALA A 47 12.92 -0.68 -16.61
CA ALA A 47 12.22 -1.63 -17.46
C ALA A 47 11.95 -2.88 -16.60
N ASN A 48 10.71 -3.04 -16.13
CA ASN A 48 10.28 -4.28 -15.51
C ASN A 48 10.08 -5.32 -16.62
N PRO A 49 10.80 -6.44 -16.61
CA PRO A 49 10.43 -7.61 -17.40
C PRO A 49 9.32 -8.32 -16.61
N ASP A 50 8.14 -8.47 -17.21
CA ASP A 50 7.25 -9.62 -17.00
C ASP A 50 5.93 -9.36 -17.73
N VAL A 51 5.92 -9.72 -19.01
CA VAL A 51 4.71 -10.19 -19.70
C VAL A 51 5.07 -11.59 -20.14
N GLU A 52 4.59 -12.62 -19.45
CA GLU A 52 4.16 -13.90 -20.01
C GLU A 52 3.46 -14.77 -18.93
N GLY A 53 2.19 -15.09 -19.19
CA GLY A 53 1.65 -16.42 -18.90
C GLY A 53 1.13 -16.73 -17.50
N ALA A 54 -0.16 -16.47 -17.25
CA ALA A 54 -1.07 -17.46 -16.67
C ALA A 54 -2.51 -17.03 -16.92
N LYS A 55 -3.18 -17.78 -17.81
CA LYS A 55 -4.64 -17.81 -17.91
C LYS A 55 -5.14 -18.54 -16.67
N ASP A 56 -6.05 -17.94 -15.91
CA ASP A 56 -7.06 -18.71 -15.20
C ASP A 56 -8.38 -17.94 -15.32
N VAL A 57 -9.34 -18.67 -15.87
CA VAL A 57 -10.70 -18.29 -16.19
C VAL A 57 -11.51 -18.77 -15.00
N ASP A 58 -12.15 -17.87 -14.25
CA ASP A 58 -13.27 -18.27 -13.40
C ASP A 58 -14.52 -17.57 -13.91
N LEU A 59 -15.37 -18.41 -14.49
CA LEU A 59 -16.72 -18.12 -14.97
C LEU A 59 -17.67 -18.37 -13.81
N ASP A 60 -18.13 -17.31 -13.15
CA ASP A 60 -19.36 -17.36 -12.36
C ASP A 60 -20.45 -16.58 -13.12
N MET A 61 -21.20 -17.34 -13.91
CA MET A 61 -22.51 -16.96 -14.45
C MET A 61 -23.57 -17.29 -13.39
N ASP A 62 -24.33 -16.28 -12.95
CA ASP A 62 -25.68 -16.49 -12.43
C ASP A 62 -26.66 -15.65 -13.26
N PRO A 63 -27.69 -16.26 -13.88
CA PRO A 63 -28.59 -15.58 -14.80
C PRO A 63 -29.85 -15.11 -14.07
N GLU A 64 -30.03 -13.80 -13.92
CA GLU A 64 -31.37 -13.24 -13.80
C GLU A 64 -31.57 -12.12 -14.83
N ALA A 65 -32.46 -12.43 -15.77
CA ALA A 65 -33.01 -11.51 -16.73
C ALA A 65 -34.00 -10.57 -16.02
N GLY A 66 -33.69 -9.28 -16.04
CA GLY A 66 -34.62 -8.21 -15.69
C GLY A 66 -34.23 -6.95 -16.45
N ASP A 67 -35.08 -6.57 -17.40
CA ASP A 67 -35.10 -5.34 -18.21
C ASP A 67 -33.77 -4.59 -18.39
N VAL A 68 -33.20 -4.72 -19.58
CA VAL A 68 -32.22 -3.78 -20.13
C VAL A 68 -32.93 -2.44 -20.36
N ASP A 69 -32.84 -1.56 -19.37
CA ASP A 69 -33.02 -0.13 -19.60
C ASP A 69 -31.96 0.29 -20.62
N GLU A 70 -32.39 0.95 -21.70
CA GLU A 70 -31.54 1.38 -22.81
C GLU A 70 -30.56 2.44 -22.27
N VAL A 71 -29.39 1.99 -21.82
CA VAL A 71 -28.34 2.90 -21.36
C VAL A 71 -27.79 3.62 -22.58
N GLU A 72 -28.28 4.83 -22.81
CA GLU A 72 -27.78 5.76 -23.80
C GLU A 72 -26.31 6.06 -23.48
N TYR A 73 -25.39 5.43 -24.21
CA TYR A 73 -23.97 5.69 -24.11
C TYR A 73 -23.72 7.10 -24.66
N ILE A 74 -23.68 8.09 -23.77
CA ILE A 74 -23.22 9.42 -24.11
C ILE A 74 -21.71 9.30 -24.38
N SER A 75 -21.34 9.34 -25.66
CA SER A 75 -19.94 9.46 -26.06
C SER A 75 -19.36 10.69 -25.38
N VAL A 76 -18.35 10.49 -24.53
CA VAL A 76 -17.63 11.58 -23.84
C VAL A 76 -17.08 12.58 -24.87
N ASP A 77 -16.73 12.10 -26.06
CA ASP A 77 -16.23 12.89 -27.19
C ASP A 77 -17.26 13.92 -27.69
N ALA A 78 -18.54 13.54 -27.77
CA ALA A 78 -19.62 14.40 -28.26
C ALA A 78 -19.96 15.55 -27.29
N SER A 79 -19.50 15.49 -26.04
CA SER A 79 -19.71 16.54 -25.03
C SER A 79 -18.48 17.43 -24.80
N LEU A 80 -17.39 17.19 -25.55
CA LEU A 80 -16.20 18.04 -25.57
C LEU A 80 -16.20 19.04 -26.74
N ASP A 81 -16.99 18.80 -27.78
CA ASP A 81 -16.98 19.60 -29.01
C ASP A 81 -17.67 20.99 -28.86
N GLU A 82 -18.41 21.21 -27.77
CA GLU A 82 -19.06 22.50 -27.44
C GLU A 82 -18.37 23.28 -26.31
N SER A 83 -17.12 22.95 -25.97
CA SER A 83 -16.37 23.72 -24.98
C SER A 83 -15.50 24.78 -25.66
N SER A 84 -15.89 26.04 -25.42
CA SER A 84 -15.17 27.28 -25.68
C SER A 84 -13.64 27.11 -25.55
N GLY A 85 -12.84 27.78 -26.40
CA GLY A 85 -11.37 27.69 -26.53
C GLY A 85 -10.49 27.94 -25.28
N LEU A 86 -10.83 27.32 -24.15
CA LEU A 86 -10.06 27.16 -22.94
C LEU A 86 -9.27 25.88 -23.09
N VAL A 87 -7.97 26.01 -23.34
CA VAL A 87 -7.01 24.92 -23.25
C VAL A 87 -6.95 24.48 -21.78
N LEU A 88 -7.70 23.45 -21.42
CA LEU A 88 -7.72 22.86 -20.08
C LEU A 88 -6.51 21.94 -19.93
N ASN A 89 -5.35 22.51 -19.65
CA ASN A 89 -4.18 21.72 -19.28
C ASN A 89 -4.25 21.29 -17.81
N LEU A 90 -3.87 20.05 -17.55
CA LEU A 90 -3.64 19.56 -16.21
C LEU A 90 -2.46 20.33 -15.58
N PRO A 91 -2.53 20.64 -14.28
CA PRO A 91 -1.39 21.19 -13.54
C PRO A 91 -0.20 20.23 -13.57
N VAL A 92 1.01 20.76 -13.40
CA VAL A 92 2.25 19.97 -13.44
C VAL A 92 2.19 18.79 -12.46
N HIS A 93 2.48 17.58 -12.93
CA HIS A 93 2.59 16.40 -12.08
C HIS A 93 3.84 16.42 -11.22
N ILE A 94 3.71 16.08 -9.94
CA ILE A 94 4.83 15.74 -9.06
C ILE A 94 4.63 14.32 -8.54
N LYS A 95 5.70 13.53 -8.61
CA LYS A 95 5.76 12.20 -8.02
C LYS A 95 5.69 12.27 -6.49
N CYS A 96 4.83 11.44 -5.89
CA CYS A 96 4.75 11.31 -4.45
C CYS A 96 6.03 10.69 -3.87
N VAL A 97 6.81 11.49 -3.14
CA VAL A 97 8.07 11.07 -2.51
C VAL A 97 7.89 9.84 -1.62
N SER A 98 6.82 9.80 -0.82
CA SER A 98 6.50 8.67 0.05
C SER A 98 6.24 7.38 -0.73
N HIS A 99 5.61 7.48 -1.91
CA HIS A 99 5.39 6.32 -2.78
C HIS A 99 6.70 5.86 -3.43
N THR A 100 7.55 6.80 -3.85
CA THR A 100 8.89 6.47 -4.37
C THR A 100 9.74 5.77 -3.31
N PHE A 101 9.77 6.25 -2.06
CA PHE A 101 10.47 5.56 -0.97
C PHE A 101 9.89 4.19 -0.67
N ASN A 102 8.56 4.04 -0.71
CA ASN A 102 7.91 2.74 -0.60
C ASN A 102 8.41 1.77 -1.69
N LEU A 103 8.50 2.22 -2.94
CA LEU A 103 8.94 1.39 -4.06
C LEU A 103 10.41 0.96 -3.86
N VAL A 104 11.31 1.90 -3.56
CA VAL A 104 12.73 1.61 -3.33
C VAL A 104 12.92 0.62 -2.19
N ALA A 105 12.29 0.89 -1.03
CA ALA A 105 12.41 0.01 0.13
C ALA A 105 11.86 -1.40 -0.13
N ASN A 106 10.73 -1.52 -0.83
CA ASN A 106 10.14 -2.83 -1.13
C ASN A 106 10.95 -3.62 -2.16
N ILE A 107 11.54 -2.97 -3.17
CA ILE A 107 12.37 -3.67 -4.17
C ILE A 107 13.54 -4.38 -3.47
N ASP A 108 14.29 -3.66 -2.65
CA ASP A 108 15.45 -4.23 -1.95
C ASP A 108 15.03 -5.28 -0.91
N ALA A 109 13.96 -5.02 -0.15
CA ALA A 109 13.43 -5.96 0.83
C ALA A 109 12.92 -7.25 0.17
N ASN A 110 12.24 -7.16 -0.98
CA ASN A 110 11.77 -8.33 -1.72
C ASN A 110 12.94 -9.11 -2.32
N LYS A 111 13.96 -8.44 -2.84
CA LYS A 111 15.17 -9.08 -3.36
C LYS A 111 15.93 -9.85 -2.27
N ALA A 112 15.94 -9.35 -1.03
CA ALA A 112 16.52 -10.08 0.10
C ALA A 112 15.84 -11.45 0.32
N LEU A 113 14.54 -11.57 0.00
CA LEU A 113 13.77 -12.81 0.12
C LEU A 113 14.08 -13.86 -0.96
N ASP A 114 14.97 -13.56 -1.91
CA ASP A 114 15.51 -14.54 -2.86
C ASP A 114 16.49 -15.50 -2.18
N SER A 115 17.17 -15.04 -1.12
CA SER A 115 18.00 -15.91 -0.27
C SER A 115 17.12 -16.87 0.54
N THR A 116 17.26 -18.17 0.27
CA THR A 116 16.44 -19.22 0.92
C THR A 116 16.60 -19.25 2.44
N MET A 117 17.83 -19.04 2.93
CA MET A 117 18.15 -18.98 4.35
C MET A 117 17.46 -17.80 5.03
N PHE A 118 17.59 -16.60 4.45
CA PHE A 118 16.96 -15.38 4.97
C PHE A 118 15.44 -15.50 4.92
N LYS A 119 14.88 -15.92 3.77
CA LYS A 119 13.43 -16.12 3.57
C LYS A 119 12.83 -17.06 4.61
N SER A 120 13.51 -18.15 4.94
CA SER A 120 13.05 -19.10 5.97
C SER A 120 13.00 -18.46 7.36
N ALA A 121 14.06 -17.76 7.76
CA ALA A 121 14.10 -17.07 9.05
C ALA A 121 13.05 -15.95 9.13
N TYR A 122 12.96 -15.12 8.08
CA TYR A 122 11.97 -14.06 7.95
C TYR A 122 10.54 -14.58 8.09
N ARG A 123 10.17 -15.62 7.32
CA ARG A 123 8.81 -16.19 7.38
C ARG A 123 8.48 -16.76 8.75
N LYS A 124 9.42 -17.45 9.41
CA LYS A 124 9.21 -18.02 10.75
C LYS A 124 8.96 -16.94 11.80
N ALA A 125 9.77 -15.89 11.81
CA ALA A 125 9.63 -14.79 12.76
C ALA A 125 8.37 -13.96 12.46
N MET A 126 8.23 -13.47 11.23
CA MET A 126 7.14 -12.58 10.84
C MET A 126 5.77 -13.26 10.85
N SER A 127 5.67 -14.56 10.59
CA SER A 127 4.39 -15.28 10.72
C SER A 127 3.86 -15.23 12.14
N LYS A 128 4.72 -15.33 13.16
CA LYS A 128 4.31 -15.22 14.58
C LYS A 128 3.85 -13.81 14.93
N VAL A 129 4.58 -12.80 14.45
CA VAL A 129 4.19 -11.38 14.60
C VAL A 129 2.82 -11.15 13.97
N GLN A 130 2.62 -11.61 12.74
CA GLN A 130 1.38 -11.43 12.00
C GLN A 130 0.21 -12.16 12.66
N GLN A 131 0.40 -13.41 13.12
CA GLN A 131 -0.63 -14.16 13.82
C GLN A 131 -1.09 -13.44 15.09
N LEU A 132 -0.15 -12.94 15.89
CA LEU A 132 -0.46 -12.21 17.11
C LEU A 132 -1.21 -10.90 16.81
N CYS A 133 -0.75 -10.11 15.84
CA CYS A 133 -1.41 -8.85 15.45
C CYS A 133 -2.80 -9.09 14.82
N ASN A 134 -2.94 -10.10 13.96
CA ASN A 134 -4.23 -10.46 13.36
C ASN A 134 -5.24 -10.88 14.42
N LEU A 135 -4.81 -11.71 15.37
CA LEU A 135 -5.70 -12.16 16.43
C LEU A 135 -6.16 -11.01 17.33
N GLN A 136 -5.28 -10.05 17.61
CA GLN A 136 -5.66 -8.80 18.28
C GLN A 136 -6.71 -8.02 17.48
N SER A 137 -6.54 -7.88 16.16
CA SER A 137 -7.48 -7.12 15.31
C SER A 137 -8.83 -7.80 15.14
N CYS A 138 -8.87 -9.14 15.18
CA CYS A 138 -10.08 -9.92 14.88
C CYS A 138 -10.85 -10.37 16.14
N SER A 139 -10.24 -10.36 17.33
CA SER A 139 -10.89 -10.83 18.56
C SER A 139 -10.77 -9.82 19.69
N MET A 140 -11.91 -9.30 20.15
CA MET A 140 -11.96 -8.38 21.29
C MET A 140 -11.41 -9.03 22.57
N VAL A 141 -11.72 -10.32 22.79
CA VAL A 141 -11.21 -11.08 23.94
C VAL A 141 -9.69 -11.21 23.88
N ALA A 142 -9.13 -11.47 22.69
CA ALA A 142 -7.68 -11.52 22.53
C ALA A 142 -7.04 -10.14 22.72
N ALA A 143 -7.66 -9.08 22.18
CA ALA A 143 -7.18 -7.71 22.34
C ALA A 143 -7.17 -7.27 23.80
N ASP A 144 -8.19 -7.62 24.58
CA ASP A 144 -8.29 -7.30 26.00
C ASP A 144 -7.29 -8.13 26.82
N SER A 145 -7.08 -9.40 26.48
CA SER A 145 -6.03 -10.24 27.09
C SER A 145 -4.64 -9.67 26.84
N ILE A 146 -4.35 -9.24 25.61
CA ILE A 146 -3.08 -8.58 25.26
C ILE A 146 -2.91 -7.27 26.04
N LEU A 147 -3.96 -6.44 26.08
CA LEU A 147 -3.94 -5.18 26.81
C LEU A 147 -3.75 -5.40 28.32
N ASP A 148 -4.37 -6.42 28.91
CA ASP A 148 -4.22 -6.70 30.33
C ASP A 148 -2.81 -7.21 30.68
N VAL A 149 -2.24 -8.10 29.87
CA VAL A 149 -0.92 -8.69 30.19
C VAL A 149 0.24 -7.78 29.80
N LEU A 150 0.16 -7.12 28.63
CA LEU A 150 1.23 -6.25 28.11
C LEU A 150 1.05 -4.78 28.49
N LYS A 151 -0.12 -4.41 29.05
CA LYS A 151 -0.51 -3.02 29.38
C LYS A 151 -0.46 -2.08 28.17
N ARG A 152 -0.47 -2.63 26.96
CA ARG A 152 -0.43 -1.92 25.68
C ARG A 152 -0.97 -2.81 24.56
N ARG A 153 -1.66 -2.20 23.58
CA ARG A 153 -2.03 -2.86 22.32
C ARG A 153 -0.87 -2.82 21.32
N LEU A 154 -0.74 -3.88 20.53
CA LEU A 154 0.24 -3.99 19.46
C LEU A 154 -0.12 -3.05 18.31
N VAL A 155 0.91 -2.56 17.63
CA VAL A 155 0.75 -1.80 16.39
C VAL A 155 0.50 -2.80 15.27
N VAL A 156 -0.62 -2.64 14.57
CA VAL A 156 -0.99 -3.48 13.43
C VAL A 156 -0.31 -2.91 12.18
N SER A 157 0.46 -3.75 11.49
CA SER A 157 1.08 -3.35 10.24
C SER A 157 0.01 -3.15 9.15
N ASN A 158 0.07 -2.01 8.49
CA ASN A 158 -0.72 -1.72 7.31
C ASN A 158 0.17 -1.84 6.06
N GLY A 159 -0.17 -2.79 5.17
CA GLY A 159 0.58 -3.01 3.93
C GLY A 159 0.57 -1.82 2.95
N THR A 160 -0.33 -0.84 3.13
CA THR A 160 -0.38 0.36 2.28
C THR A 160 0.59 1.46 2.74
N ARG A 161 1.28 1.29 3.88
CA ARG A 161 2.27 2.25 4.41
C ARG A 161 3.64 1.58 4.54
N TRP A 162 4.65 2.14 3.88
CA TRP A 162 5.98 1.56 3.73
C TRP A 162 6.71 1.24 5.04
N ASN A 163 6.54 2.07 6.06
CA ASN A 163 7.22 1.91 7.35
C ASN A 163 6.39 1.12 8.38
N SER A 164 5.14 0.78 8.08
CA SER A 164 4.22 0.28 9.10
C SER A 164 4.61 -1.08 9.66
N THR A 165 5.22 -1.93 8.84
CA THR A 165 5.77 -3.23 9.28
C THR A 165 6.98 -3.05 10.17
N TYR A 166 7.86 -2.10 9.84
CA TYR A 166 9.04 -1.79 10.64
C TYR A 166 8.63 -1.22 12.02
N ASP A 167 7.70 -0.27 12.04
CA ASP A 167 7.18 0.31 13.28
C ASP A 167 6.51 -0.74 14.19
N SER A 168 5.79 -1.71 13.62
CA SER A 168 5.16 -2.78 14.39
C SER A 168 6.18 -3.71 15.03
N VAL A 169 7.25 -4.05 14.30
CA VAL A 169 8.34 -4.89 14.81
C VAL A 169 9.15 -4.14 15.90
N ILE A 170 9.43 -2.85 15.73
CA ILE A 170 10.07 -2.03 16.78
C ILE A 170 9.28 -2.11 18.09
N VAL A 171 7.96 -1.90 18.02
CA VAL A 171 7.12 -1.91 19.24
C VAL A 171 7.13 -3.29 19.88
N LEU A 172 7.06 -4.36 19.08
CA LEU A 172 7.12 -5.72 19.60
C LEU A 172 8.49 -6.06 20.20
N ASN A 173 9.60 -5.66 19.59
CA ASN A 173 10.94 -5.86 20.13
C ASN A 173 11.11 -5.18 21.48
N ASN A 174 10.66 -3.93 21.60
CA ASN A 174 10.66 -3.23 22.88
C ASN A 174 9.89 -4.00 23.98
N LEU A 175 8.79 -4.67 23.63
CA LEU A 175 8.03 -5.50 24.57
C LEU A 175 8.77 -6.80 24.90
N LEU A 176 9.40 -7.44 23.91
CA LEU A 176 10.20 -8.65 24.08
C LEU A 176 11.43 -8.40 24.95
N GLU A 177 12.09 -7.25 24.81
CA GLU A 177 13.26 -6.86 25.60
C GLU A 177 12.88 -6.53 27.05
N ARG A 178 11.82 -5.75 27.25
CA ARG A 178 11.41 -5.30 28.60
C ARG A 178 10.72 -6.41 29.39
N ASN A 179 9.90 -7.23 28.76
CA ASN A 179 9.07 -8.20 29.44
C ASN A 179 8.75 -9.44 28.60
N ARG A 180 9.81 -10.18 28.22
CA ARG A 180 9.69 -11.42 27.46
C ARG A 180 8.74 -12.44 28.09
N ALA A 181 8.73 -12.53 29.43
CA ALA A 181 7.86 -13.45 30.14
C ALA A 181 6.37 -13.11 29.93
N ALA A 182 6.00 -11.82 29.93
CA ALA A 182 4.63 -11.40 29.64
C ALA A 182 4.22 -11.72 28.20
N VAL A 183 5.10 -11.46 27.22
CA VAL A 183 4.83 -11.83 25.83
C VAL A 183 4.67 -13.35 25.69
N HIS A 184 5.52 -14.15 26.36
CA HIS A 184 5.37 -15.60 26.38
C HIS A 184 4.01 -16.05 26.96
N ARG A 185 3.58 -15.46 28.09
CA ARG A 185 2.27 -15.75 28.68
C ARG A 185 1.12 -15.46 27.72
N VAL A 186 1.15 -14.32 27.02
CA VAL A 186 0.16 -13.97 26.00
C VAL A 186 0.13 -15.01 24.89
N MET A 187 1.29 -15.38 24.35
CA MET A 187 1.37 -16.40 23.30
C MET A 187 0.78 -17.73 23.77
N THR A 188 1.06 -18.16 25.00
CA THR A 188 0.47 -19.38 25.58
C THR A 188 -1.05 -19.27 25.78
N GLN A 189 -1.56 -18.17 26.33
CA GLN A 189 -2.99 -17.94 26.54
C GLN A 189 -3.78 -17.96 25.23
N LEU A 190 -3.21 -17.35 24.18
CA LEU A 190 -3.78 -17.30 22.85
C LEU A 190 -3.51 -18.56 22.01
N LYS A 191 -2.84 -19.56 22.58
CA LYS A 191 -2.47 -20.83 21.92
C LYS A 191 -1.61 -20.65 20.66
N LEU A 192 -0.78 -19.60 20.65
CA LEU A 192 0.17 -19.30 19.58
C LEU A 192 1.55 -19.90 19.88
N GLN A 193 2.33 -20.16 18.84
CA GLN A 193 3.71 -20.62 19.00
C GLN A 193 4.59 -19.50 19.57
N ALA A 194 5.26 -19.77 20.70
CA ALA A 194 6.14 -18.79 21.33
C ALA A 194 7.33 -18.37 20.43
N PHE A 195 7.82 -17.15 20.68
CA PHE A 195 9.05 -16.64 20.06
C PHE A 195 10.28 -17.36 20.61
N THR A 196 11.02 -18.02 19.72
CA THR A 196 12.32 -18.64 20.02
C THR A 196 13.41 -17.59 20.14
N ASN A 197 14.58 -17.95 20.68
CA ASN A 197 15.73 -17.04 20.71
C ASN A 197 16.16 -16.59 19.32
N SER A 198 16.07 -17.48 18.32
CA SER A 198 16.39 -17.14 16.94
C SER A 198 15.40 -16.14 16.36
N ASP A 199 14.10 -16.28 16.67
CA ASP A 199 13.09 -15.31 16.22
C ASP A 199 13.35 -13.93 16.83
N VAL A 200 13.61 -13.85 18.13
CA VAL A 200 13.90 -12.57 18.79
C VAL A 200 15.15 -11.94 18.23
N LYS A 201 16.23 -12.71 18.04
CA LYS A 201 17.48 -12.20 17.43
C LYS A 201 17.23 -11.67 16.02
N PHE A 202 16.45 -12.39 15.21
CA PHE A 202 16.09 -11.95 13.87
C PHE A 202 15.29 -10.65 13.90
N LEU A 203 14.28 -10.55 14.75
CA LEU A 203 13.46 -9.35 14.86
C LEU A 203 14.29 -8.16 15.34
N THR A 204 15.23 -8.35 16.27
CA THR A 204 16.16 -7.31 16.72
C THR A 204 17.10 -6.84 15.61
N GLU A 205 17.56 -7.72 14.72
CA GLU A 205 18.39 -7.32 13.57
C GLU A 205 17.57 -6.64 12.47
N TYR A 206 16.30 -7.01 12.32
CA TYR A 206 15.38 -6.40 11.36
C TYR A 206 15.02 -4.94 11.72
N ALA A 207 15.01 -4.60 13.02
CA ALA A 207 14.54 -3.33 13.56
C ALA A 207 15.68 -2.37 13.92
#